data_AF-A0A6N3IZ36-F1
#
_entry.id   AF-A0A6N3IZ36-F1
#
_cell.length_a   1.000
_cell.length_b   1.000
_cell.length_c   1.000
_cell.angle_alpha   90.00
_cell.angle_beta   90.00
_cell.angle_gamma   90.00
#
_symmetry.space_group_name_H-M   'P 1'
#
loop_
_entity.id
_entity.type
_entity.pdbx_description
1 polymer ?
#
loop_
_entity_poly.entity_id
_entity_poly.type
_entity_poly.pdbx_seq_one_letter_code
_entity_poly.pdbx_strand_id
1 'polypeptide(L)'
;MLYIVEQIEKLIIRTLIILLLLALVFGTVELGRIMVLEIIEPPFLQLNISKIFENFGLVLIILMGLELLKILKMFLVEDEIKPESVVGIAVIAICNKIITLDTKHISGDAMLGIAAILVGLSVAYFVFRRRAANKDERDEPRREMSAAEKSNRAG
;
A
#
# COMPACT_ATOMS: atom_id res chain seq x y z
N MET A 1 -28.47 -15.18 6.68
CA MET A 1 -28.19 -14.15 5.65
C MET A 1 -26.76 -13.64 5.77
N LEU A 2 -26.32 -13.15 6.94
CA LEU A 2 -24.94 -12.69 7.18
C LEU A 2 -23.86 -13.76 6.90
N TYR A 3 -24.08 -15.02 7.30
CA TYR A 3 -23.15 -16.12 7.04
C TYR A 3 -22.86 -16.37 5.55
N ILE A 4 -23.85 -16.19 4.67
CA ILE A 4 -23.69 -16.40 3.22
C ILE A 4 -22.84 -15.27 2.64
N VAL A 5 -23.01 -14.04 3.13
CA VAL A 5 -22.23 -12.87 2.72
C VAL A 5 -20.76 -13.06 3.06
N GLU A 6 -20.44 -13.48 4.28
CA GLU A 6 -19.05 -13.73 4.71
C GLU A 6 -18.36 -14.82 3.89
N GLN A 7 -19.08 -15.88 3.51
CA GLN A 7 -18.53 -16.96 2.68
C GLN A 7 -18.26 -16.49 1.25
N ILE A 8 -19.16 -15.69 0.67
CA ILE A 8 -18.98 -15.08 -0.66
C ILE A 8 -17.81 -14.10 -0.63
N GLU A 9 -17.71 -13.27 0.41
CA GLU A 9 -16.62 -12.31 0.57
C GLU A 9 -15.25 -13.01 0.59
N LYS A 10 -15.10 -14.04 1.44
CA LYS A 10 -13.87 -14.85 1.52
C LYS A 10 -13.54 -15.52 0.19
N LEU A 11 -14.55 -15.99 -0.57
CA LEU A 11 -14.36 -16.57 -1.90
C LEU A 11 -13.85 -15.54 -2.91
N ILE A 12 -14.43 -14.34 -2.92
CA ILE A 12 -14.03 -13.24 -3.81
C ILE A 12 -12.59 -12.82 -3.52
N ILE A 13 -12.25 -12.57 -2.25
CA ILE A 13 -10.91 -12.15 -1.83
C ILE A 13 -9.88 -13.20 -2.23
N ARG A 14 -10.16 -14.49 -1.98
CA ARG A 14 -9.25 -15.58 -2.33
C ARG A 14 -9.02 -15.66 -3.84
N THR A 15 -10.06 -15.48 -4.64
CA THR A 15 -9.97 -15.44 -6.10
C THR A 15 -9.14 -14.24 -6.57
N LEU A 16 -9.36 -13.05 -6.01
CA LEU A 16 -8.58 -11.86 -6.32
C LEU A 16 -7.10 -12.03 -5.98
N ILE A 17 -6.77 -12.64 -4.84
CA ILE A 17 -5.39 -12.92 -4.44
C ILE A 17 -4.69 -13.81 -5.47
N ILE A 18 -5.35 -14.88 -5.93
CA ILE A 18 -4.78 -15.79 -6.93
C ILE A 18 -4.54 -15.07 -8.25
N LEU A 19 -5.53 -14.30 -8.74
CA LEU A 19 -5.42 -13.55 -9.99
C LEU A 19 -4.30 -12.50 -9.92
N LEU A 20 -4.20 -11.79 -8.79
CA LEU A 20 -3.19 -10.75 -8.58
C LEU A 20 -1.78 -11.36 -8.48
N LEU A 21 -1.62 -12.50 -7.79
CA LEU A 21 -0.35 -13.23 -7.76
C LEU A 21 0.09 -13.67 -9.15
N LEU A 22 -0.83 -14.17 -9.96
CA LEU A 22 -0.53 -14.58 -11.33
C LEU A 22 -0.08 -13.37 -12.18
N ALA A 23 -0.79 -12.25 -12.07
CA ALA A 23 -0.42 -11.01 -12.75
C ALA A 23 0.96 -10.48 -12.30
N LEU A 24 1.28 -10.57 -11.00
CA LEU A 24 2.59 -10.19 -10.46
C LEU A 24 3.72 -11.05 -11.00
N VAL A 25 3.50 -12.38 -11.08
CA VAL A 25 4.49 -13.31 -11.65
C VAL A 25 4.72 -12.98 -13.12
N PHE A 26 3.66 -12.83 -13.92
CA PHE A 26 3.79 -12.48 -15.33
C PHE A 26 4.47 -11.13 -15.54
N GLY A 27 4.09 -10.10 -14.78
CA GLY A 27 4.72 -8.78 -14.85
C GLY A 27 6.21 -8.82 -14.50
N THR A 28 6.58 -9.64 -13.49
CA THR A 28 7.99 -9.80 -13.10
C THR A 28 8.80 -10.54 -14.17
N VAL A 29 8.24 -11.58 -14.76
CA VAL A 29 8.89 -12.31 -15.87
C VAL A 29 9.07 -11.38 -17.08
N GLU A 30 8.04 -10.60 -17.42
CA GLU A 30 8.09 -9.64 -18.53
C GLU A 30 9.18 -8.59 -18.32
N LEU A 31 9.22 -7.99 -17.12
CA LEU A 31 10.26 -7.04 -16.74
C LEU A 31 11.66 -7.67 -16.83
N GLY A 32 11.82 -8.91 -16.36
CA GLY A 32 13.08 -9.65 -16.48
C GLY A 32 13.49 -9.86 -17.94
N ARG A 33 12.54 -10.19 -18.81
CA ARG A 33 12.80 -10.34 -20.26
C ARG A 33 13.27 -9.04 -20.88
N ILE A 34 12.57 -7.92 -20.58
CA ILE A 34 12.93 -6.59 -21.08
C ILE A 34 14.33 -6.20 -20.62
N MET A 35 14.65 -6.38 -19.33
CA MET A 35 15.98 -6.09 -18.78
C MET A 35 17.09 -6.91 -19.46
N VAL A 36 16.86 -8.20 -19.72
CA VAL A 36 17.84 -9.03 -20.44
C VAL A 36 18.02 -8.55 -21.89
N LEU A 37 16.93 -8.25 -22.59
CA LEU A 37 16.96 -7.74 -23.97
C LEU A 37 17.75 -6.43 -24.07
N GLU A 38 17.55 -5.51 -23.13
CA GLU A 38 18.28 -4.23 -23.10
C GLU A 38 19.79 -4.38 -22.89
N ILE A 39 20.23 -5.41 -22.17
CA ILE A 39 21.66 -5.65 -21.93
C ILE A 39 22.35 -6.26 -23.17
N ILE A 40 21.63 -7.11 -23.91
CA ILE A 40 22.18 -7.84 -25.06
C ILE A 40 21.99 -7.12 -26.40
N GLU A 41 21.15 -6.08 -26.48
CA GLU A 41 20.99 -5.27 -27.69
C GLU A 41 22.28 -4.46 -27.98
N PRO A 42 22.77 -4.46 -29.24
CA PRO A 42 23.93 -3.65 -29.63
C PRO A 42 23.55 -2.16 -29.71
N PRO A 43 24.44 -1.21 -29.30
CA PRO A 43 25.78 -1.40 -28.76
C PRO A 43 25.78 -1.94 -27.31
N PHE A 44 26.42 -3.09 -27.13
CA PHE A 44 26.45 -3.82 -25.86
C PHE A 44 26.96 -2.92 -24.72
N LEU A 45 26.36 -3.05 -23.54
CA LEU A 45 26.71 -2.31 -22.32
C LEU A 45 26.58 -0.77 -22.37
N GLN A 46 26.02 -0.17 -23.44
CA GLN A 46 25.56 1.22 -23.36
C GLN A 46 24.21 1.27 -22.64
N LEU A 47 24.27 1.25 -21.29
CA LEU A 47 23.10 1.42 -20.43
C LEU A 47 22.49 2.80 -20.69
N ASN A 48 21.48 2.83 -21.56
CA ASN A 48 20.71 4.03 -21.81
C ASN A 48 19.78 4.25 -20.62
N ILE A 49 20.20 5.15 -19.72
CA ILE A 49 19.45 5.52 -18.51
C ILE A 49 18.00 5.87 -18.84
N SER A 50 17.73 6.50 -19.98
CA SER A 50 16.36 6.82 -20.40
C SER A 50 15.50 5.58 -20.64
N LYS A 51 16.05 4.52 -21.25
CA LYS A 51 15.33 3.25 -21.44
C LYS A 51 15.06 2.53 -20.12
N ILE A 52 16.04 2.54 -19.20
CA ILE A 52 15.86 2.02 -17.84
C ILE A 52 14.76 2.79 -17.10
N PHE A 53 14.73 4.11 -17.27
CA PHE A 53 13.68 4.96 -16.69
C PHE A 53 12.29 4.66 -17.26
N GLU A 54 12.18 4.37 -18.55
CA GLU A 54 10.93 3.94 -19.18
C GLU A 54 10.41 2.61 -18.57
N ASN A 55 11.33 1.71 -18.18
CA ASN A 55 10.98 0.44 -17.54
C ASN A 55 10.66 0.54 -16.04
N PHE A 56 10.99 1.64 -15.35
CA PHE A 56 10.58 1.82 -13.95
C PHE A 56 9.06 1.80 -13.78
N GLY A 57 8.29 2.18 -14.81
CA GLY A 57 6.83 2.06 -14.79
C GLY A 57 6.36 0.63 -14.51
N LEU A 58 7.00 -0.37 -15.11
CA LEU A 58 6.71 -1.80 -14.86
C LEU A 58 7.07 -2.20 -13.43
N VAL A 59 8.19 -1.72 -12.90
CA VAL A 59 8.59 -1.95 -11.50
C VAL A 59 7.55 -1.36 -10.53
N LEU A 60 7.08 -0.13 -10.80
CA LEU A 60 6.05 0.53 -9.99
C LEU A 60 4.70 -0.21 -10.04
N ILE A 61 4.32 -0.75 -11.21
CA ILE A 61 3.12 -1.58 -11.36
C ILE A 61 3.22 -2.84 -10.52
N ILE A 62 4.37 -3.52 -10.53
CA ILE A 62 4.62 -4.71 -9.70
C ILE A 62 4.56 -4.34 -8.21
N LEU A 63 5.20 -3.24 -7.81
CA LEU A 63 5.17 -2.77 -6.42
C LEU A 63 3.75 -2.44 -5.95
N MET A 64 2.94 -1.78 -6.79
CA MET A 64 1.53 -1.52 -6.51
C MET A 64 0.73 -2.82 -6.35
N GLY A 65 0.99 -3.83 -7.18
CA GLY A 65 0.34 -5.13 -7.05
C GLY A 65 0.73 -5.87 -5.75
N LEU A 66 2.00 -5.76 -5.32
CA LEU A 66 2.45 -6.32 -4.04
C LEU A 66 1.76 -5.65 -2.84
N GLU A 67 1.59 -4.33 -2.89
CA GLU A 67 0.88 -3.58 -1.85
C GLU A 67 -0.59 -4.00 -1.81
N LEU A 68 -1.26 -4.09 -2.97
CA LEU A 68 -2.64 -4.56 -3.05
C LEU A 68 -2.79 -6.00 -2.55
N LEU A 69 -1.82 -6.87 -2.82
CA LEU A 69 -1.82 -8.25 -2.30
C LEU A 69 -1.76 -8.27 -0.76
N LYS A 70 -0.96 -7.39 -0.15
CA LYS A 70 -0.88 -7.26 1.31
C LYS A 70 -2.22 -6.81 1.90
N ILE A 71 -2.88 -5.85 1.25
CA ILE A 71 -4.21 -5.38 1.64
C ILE A 71 -5.22 -6.53 1.55
N LEU A 72 -5.31 -7.23 0.42
CA LEU A 72 -6.23 -8.36 0.26
C LEU A 72 -5.98 -9.48 1.27
N LYS A 73 -4.72 -9.75 1.64
CA LYS A 73 -4.39 -10.71 2.70
C LYS A 73 -4.86 -10.25 4.08
N MET A 74 -4.75 -8.96 4.39
CA MET A 74 -5.27 -8.39 5.64
C MET A 74 -6.78 -8.62 5.77
N PHE A 75 -7.53 -8.41 4.68
CA PHE A 75 -8.97 -8.73 4.62
C PHE A 75 -9.30 -10.22 4.87
N LEU A 76 -8.35 -11.15 4.65
CA LEU A 76 -8.57 -12.57 4.88
C LEU A 76 -8.21 -13.02 6.31
N VAL A 77 -7.31 -12.30 6.99
CA VAL A 77 -6.69 -12.73 8.26
C VAL A 77 -7.27 -12.00 9.47
N GLU A 78 -7.58 -10.71 9.35
CA GLU A 78 -8.14 -9.92 10.44
C GLU A 78 -9.68 -9.98 10.39
N ASP A 79 -10.32 -10.53 11.43
CA ASP A 79 -11.79 -10.48 11.58
C ASP A 79 -12.29 -9.03 11.78
N GLU A 80 -11.42 -8.13 12.22
CA GLU A 80 -11.68 -6.69 12.31
C GLU A 80 -10.45 -5.89 11.88
N ILE A 81 -10.57 -5.17 10.76
CA ILE A 81 -9.54 -4.24 10.31
C ILE A 81 -9.58 -3.01 11.22
N LYS A 82 -8.52 -2.81 12.02
CA LYS A 82 -8.40 -1.62 12.86
C LYS A 82 -8.45 -0.36 11.98
N PRO A 83 -9.37 0.58 12.21
CA PRO A 83 -9.51 1.79 11.38
C PRO A 83 -8.19 2.57 11.24
N GLU A 84 -7.35 2.52 12.27
CA GLU A 84 -6.04 3.18 12.30
C GLU A 84 -5.06 2.63 11.26
N SER A 85 -5.11 1.33 10.92
CA SER A 85 -4.27 0.71 9.88
C SER A 85 -4.69 1.09 8.46
N VAL A 86 -6.00 1.28 8.24
CA VAL A 86 -6.55 1.61 6.91
C VAL A 86 -6.11 2.99 6.44
N VAL A 87 -6.02 3.96 7.35
CA VAL A 87 -5.61 5.33 7.01
C VAL A 87 -4.17 5.36 6.49
N GLY A 88 -3.26 4.60 7.10
CA GLY A 88 -1.88 4.49 6.63
C GLY A 88 -1.79 3.90 5.23
N ILE A 89 -2.54 2.82 4.99
CA ILE A 89 -2.63 2.15 3.68
C ILE A 89 -3.20 3.11 2.62
N ALA A 90 -4.26 3.86 2.95
CA ALA A 90 -4.86 4.84 2.04
C ALA A 90 -3.89 5.97 1.67
N VAL A 91 -3.12 6.49 2.65
CA VAL A 91 -2.09 7.51 2.39
C VAL A 91 -1.00 6.95 1.48
N ILE A 92 -0.46 5.77 1.78
CA ILE A 92 0.57 5.10 0.95
C ILE A 92 0.05 4.88 -0.47
N ALA A 93 -1.20 4.42 -0.63
CA ALA A 93 -1.81 4.19 -1.94
C ALA A 93 -1.91 5.47 -2.78
N ILE A 94 -2.29 6.60 -2.17
CA ILE A 94 -2.36 7.89 -2.87
C ILE A 94 -0.96 8.39 -3.22
N CYS A 95 0.01 8.27 -2.31
CA CYS A 95 1.40 8.63 -2.59
C CYS A 95 1.96 7.84 -3.80
N ASN A 96 1.72 6.53 -3.87
CA ASN A 96 2.14 5.70 -5.00
C ASN A 96 1.47 6.13 -6.32
N LYS A 97 0.22 6.61 -6.27
CA LYS A 97 -0.49 7.17 -7.43
C LYS A 97 0.17 8.45 -7.95
N ILE A 98 0.61 9.32 -7.05
CA ILE A 98 1.25 10.60 -7.38
C ILE A 98 2.68 10.37 -7.90
N ILE A 99 3.45 9.45 -7.30
CA ILE A 99 4.82 9.13 -7.75
C ILE A 99 4.83 8.53 -9.16
N THR A 100 3.83 7.70 -9.49
CA THR A 100 3.70 7.07 -10.82
C THR A 100 3.13 8.01 -11.88
N LEU A 101 2.72 9.21 -11.50
CA LEU A 101 2.10 10.16 -12.42
C LEU A 101 3.15 10.71 -13.40
N ASP A 102 2.92 10.54 -14.70
CA ASP A 102 3.80 11.07 -15.73
C ASP A 102 3.63 12.60 -15.84
N THR A 103 4.65 13.34 -15.41
CA THR A 103 4.65 14.80 -15.41
C THR A 103 5.01 15.40 -16.77
N LYS A 104 5.43 14.61 -17.76
CA LYS A 104 5.89 15.12 -19.07
C LYS A 104 4.81 15.86 -19.86
N HIS A 105 3.53 15.56 -19.60
CA HIS A 105 2.39 16.16 -20.31
C HIS A 105 1.49 17.01 -19.42
N ILE A 106 1.96 17.39 -18.22
CA ILE A 106 1.15 18.10 -17.22
C ILE A 106 1.37 19.61 -17.34
N SER A 107 0.27 20.37 -17.41
CA SER A 107 0.31 21.83 -17.40
C SER A 107 0.76 22.36 -16.02
N GLY A 108 1.36 23.55 -15.99
CA GLY A 108 1.82 24.17 -14.74
C GLY A 108 0.71 24.29 -13.68
N ASP A 109 -0.52 24.56 -14.10
CA ASP A 109 -1.69 24.65 -13.22
C ASP A 109 -2.02 23.30 -12.55
N ALA A 110 -1.87 22.20 -13.30
CA ALA A 110 -2.08 20.86 -12.77
C ALA A 110 -0.95 20.44 -11.81
N MET A 111 0.30 20.89 -12.03
CA MET A 111 1.39 20.73 -11.05
C MET A 111 1.08 21.42 -9.71
N LEU A 112 0.50 22.62 -9.73
CA LEU A 112 0.06 23.29 -8.51
C LEU A 112 -1.08 22.52 -7.81
N GLY A 113 -2.01 21.96 -8.58
CA GLY A 113 -3.05 21.06 -8.04
C GLY A 113 -2.47 19.85 -7.32
N ILE A 114 -1.45 19.21 -7.90
CA ILE A 114 -0.75 18.06 -7.28
C ILE A 114 -0.03 18.48 -5.99
N ALA A 115 0.63 19.65 -6.00
CA ALA A 115 1.28 20.19 -4.80
C ALA A 115 0.26 20.45 -3.67
N ALA A 116 -0.91 21.01 -3.99
CA ALA A 116 -1.98 21.23 -3.04
C ALA A 116 -2.52 19.91 -2.45
N ILE A 117 -2.69 18.88 -3.29
CA ILE A 117 -3.07 17.53 -2.84
C ILE A 117 -2.02 16.97 -1.86
N LEU A 118 -0.73 17.04 -2.19
CA LEU A 118 0.35 16.57 -1.32
C LEU A 118 0.38 17.26 0.05
N VAL A 119 0.16 18.59 0.07
CA VAL A 119 0.04 19.34 1.33
C VAL A 119 -1.19 18.89 2.12
N GLY A 120 -2.35 18.75 1.46
CA GLY A 120 -3.58 18.27 2.09
C GLY A 120 -3.43 16.88 2.71
N LEU A 121 -2.79 15.94 2.01
CA LEU A 121 -2.49 14.61 2.53
C LEU A 121 -1.54 14.65 3.72
N SER A 122 -0.51 15.49 3.68
CA SER A 122 0.45 15.66 4.78
C SER A 122 -0.25 16.15 6.05
N VAL A 123 -1.16 17.11 5.93
CA VAL A 123 -1.97 17.62 7.04
C VAL A 123 -2.93 16.55 7.56
N ALA A 124 -3.64 15.84 6.68
CA ALA A 124 -4.54 14.77 7.07
C ALA A 124 -3.80 13.68 7.85
N TYR A 125 -2.66 13.21 7.34
CA TYR A 125 -1.83 12.23 8.01
C TYR A 125 -1.36 12.71 9.39
N PHE A 126 -0.93 13.97 9.51
CA PHE A 126 -0.50 14.55 10.80
C PHE A 126 -1.63 14.55 11.84
N VAL A 127 -2.84 14.96 11.45
CA VAL A 127 -4.00 15.00 12.35
C VAL A 127 -4.40 13.59 12.80
N PHE A 128 -4.45 12.63 11.87
CA PHE A 128 -4.78 11.24 12.20
C PHE A 128 -3.73 10.61 13.12
N ARG A 129 -2.43 10.82 12.84
CA ARG A 129 -1.34 10.30 13.68
C ARG A 129 -1.40 10.87 15.10
N ARG A 130 -1.68 12.16 15.25
CA ARG A 130 -1.78 12.82 16.55
C ARG A 130 -2.97 12.33 17.39
N ARG A 131 -4.09 12.00 16.75
CA ARG A 131 -5.23 11.38 17.45
C ARG A 131 -4.95 9.95 17.89
N ALA A 132 -4.22 9.18 17.09
CA ALA A 132 -3.82 7.82 17.45
C ALA A 132 -2.88 7.80 18.67
N ALA A 133 -1.86 8.67 18.70
CA ALA A 133 -0.93 8.78 19.85
C ALA A 133 -1.65 9.15 21.16
N ASN A 134 -2.60 10.09 21.11
CA ASN A 134 -3.41 10.52 22.26
C ASN A 134 -4.39 9.44 22.78
N LYS A 135 -4.61 8.36 22.02
CA LYS A 135 -5.51 7.26 22.39
C LYS A 135 -4.75 6.19 23.18
N ASP A 136 -3.52 5.86 22.77
CA ASP A 136 -2.63 4.95 23.52
C ASP A 136 -2.28 5.53 24.91
N GLU A 137 -1.97 6.83 25.02
CA GLU A 137 -1.67 7.48 26.31
C GLU A 137 -2.84 7.50 27.30
N ARG A 138 -4.10 7.45 26.82
CA ARG A 138 -5.29 7.40 27.69
C ARG A 138 -5.65 5.99 28.14
N ASP A 139 -5.29 4.98 27.34
CA ASP A 139 -5.65 3.59 27.60
C ASP A 139 -4.61 2.85 28.47
N GLU A 140 -3.36 3.32 28.52
CA GLU A 140 -2.29 2.81 29.41
C GLU A 140 -2.68 2.76 30.90
N PRO A 141 -3.04 3.88 31.57
CA PRO A 141 -3.35 3.88 33.00
C PRO A 141 -4.57 3.01 33.34
N ARG A 142 -5.50 2.82 32.39
CA ARG A 142 -6.69 1.97 32.56
C ARG A 142 -6.34 0.47 32.49
N ARG A 143 -5.37 0.09 31.67
CA ARG A 143 -4.86 -1.28 31.56
C ARG A 143 -4.02 -1.66 32.78
N GLU A 144 -3.19 -0.75 33.27
CA GLU A 144 -2.41 -0.94 34.50
C GLU A 144 -3.32 -1.13 35.71
N MET A 145 -4.37 -0.31 35.84
CA MET A 145 -5.33 -0.43 36.95
C MET A 145 -6.13 -1.74 36.89
N SER A 146 -6.51 -2.21 35.69
CA SER A 146 -7.19 -3.51 35.51
C SER A 146 -6.26 -4.71 35.75
N ALA A 147 -4.98 -4.59 35.40
CA ALA A 147 -3.97 -5.62 35.65
C ALA A 147 -3.63 -5.72 37.15
N ALA A 148 -3.50 -4.58 37.83
CA ALA A 148 -3.28 -4.51 39.27
C ALA A 148 -4.46 -5.08 40.05
N GLU A 149 -5.71 -4.79 39.64
CA GLU A 149 -6.90 -5.31 40.30
C GLU A 149 -7.05 -6.83 40.12
N LYS A 150 -6.67 -7.38 38.95
CA LYS A 150 -6.62 -8.83 38.73
C LYS A 150 -5.54 -9.52 39.54
N SER A 151 -4.36 -8.89 39.69
CA SER A 151 -3.28 -9.41 40.53
C SER A 151 -3.65 -9.45 42.01
N ASN A 152 -4.43 -8.47 42.49
CA ASN A 152 -4.85 -8.40 43.88
C ASN A 152 -6.01 -9.36 44.24
N ARG A 153 -6.73 -9.88 43.24
CA ARG A 153 -7.77 -10.92 43.44
C ARG A 153 -7.22 -12.35 43.34
N ALA A 154 -5.98 -12.51 42.90
CA ALA A 154 -5.36 -13.82 42.66
C ALA A 154 -4.35 -14.24 43.76
N GLY A 155 -4.07 -13.36 44.73
CA GLY A 155 -3.30 -13.65 45.94
C GLY A 155 -4.20 -13.66 47.17
#